data_AF-A0A1A7XKX5-F1
#
_entry.id   AF-A0A1A7XKX5-F1
#
_cell.length_a   1.000
_cell.length_b   1.000
_cell.length_c   1.000
_cell.angle_alpha   90.00
_cell.angle_beta   90.00
_cell.angle_gamma   90.00
#
_symmetry.space_group_name_H-M   'P 1'
#
loop_
_entity.id
_entity.type
_entity.pdbx_description
1 polymer ?
#
loop_
_entity_poly.entity_id
_entity_poly.type
_entity_poly.pdbx_seq_one_letter_code
_entity_poly.pdbx_strand_id
1 'polypeptide(L)'
;MDLIKTRTYVSIIVFMMSNAWQTLSDRIQEDNFTDLFLSHLEDASQSHITSCDFELPCHWTLSHNDSQSEWSVVAPQDLKNMKAGTMPVTDHSVGRPEGHFLLLSSSPAGRCE
;
A
#
# COMPACT_ATOMS: atom_id res chain seq x y z
N MET A 1 35.18 -11.86 45.25
CA MET A 1 35.26 -10.62 44.43
C MET A 1 34.50 -10.73 43.11
N ASP A 2 34.29 -11.96 42.61
CA ASP A 2 33.72 -12.21 41.27
C ASP A 2 32.23 -11.95 41.16
N LEU A 3 31.43 -12.25 42.21
CA LEU A 3 29.98 -12.00 42.20
C LEU A 3 29.62 -10.51 42.11
N ILE A 4 30.41 -9.64 42.75
CA ILE A 4 30.23 -8.19 42.69
C ILE A 4 30.60 -7.69 41.29
N LYS A 5 31.69 -8.19 40.70
CA LYS A 5 32.12 -7.86 39.33
C LYS A 5 31.08 -8.27 38.28
N THR A 6 30.50 -9.46 38.42
CA THR A 6 29.42 -9.95 37.54
C THR A 6 28.15 -9.12 37.69
N ARG A 7 27.76 -8.74 38.92
CA ARG A 7 26.59 -7.86 39.14
C ARG A 7 26.77 -6.49 38.51
N THR A 8 27.95 -5.88 38.66
CA THR A 8 28.25 -4.58 38.06
C THR A 8 28.28 -4.67 36.52
N TYR A 9 28.81 -5.75 35.96
CA TYR A 9 28.84 -5.96 34.50
C TYR A 9 27.44 -6.11 33.90
N VAL A 10 26.54 -6.87 34.55
CA VAL A 10 25.14 -7.00 34.12
C VAL A 10 24.42 -5.65 34.17
N SER A 11 24.59 -4.88 35.24
CA SER A 11 24.01 -3.54 35.33
C SER A 11 24.48 -2.61 34.21
N ILE A 12 25.78 -2.61 33.89
CA ILE A 12 26.33 -1.82 32.78
C ILE A 12 25.70 -2.23 31.45
N ILE A 13 25.58 -3.53 31.15
CA ILE A 13 24.94 -4.00 29.91
C ILE A 13 23.48 -3.54 29.83
N VAL A 14 22.71 -3.67 30.92
CA VAL A 14 21.30 -3.23 30.94
C VAL A 14 21.19 -1.73 30.69
N PHE A 15 22.05 -0.91 31.29
CA PHE A 15 22.08 0.53 31.03
C PHE A 15 22.42 0.83 29.56
N MET A 16 23.39 0.15 28.96
CA MET A 16 23.77 0.38 27.56
C MET A 16 22.65 -0.02 26.60
N MET A 17 21.97 -1.14 26.82
CA MET A 17 20.83 -1.56 25.99
C MET A 17 19.61 -0.64 26.16
N SER A 18 19.40 -0.08 27.36
CA SER A 18 18.30 0.86 27.62
C SER A 18 18.52 2.21 26.93
N ASN A 19 19.75 2.75 26.99
CA ASN A 19 20.09 4.01 26.31
C ASN A 19 20.09 3.85 24.78
N ALA A 20 20.56 2.71 24.27
CA ALA A 20 20.47 2.40 22.84
C ALA A 20 19.02 2.23 22.36
N TRP A 21 18.14 1.70 23.21
CA TRP A 21 16.71 1.59 22.92
C TRP A 21 16.01 2.95 22.93
N GLN A 22 16.37 3.85 23.85
CA GLN A 22 15.81 5.19 23.92
C GLN A 22 16.16 6.03 22.68
N THR A 23 17.42 5.98 22.22
CA THR A 23 17.83 6.71 21.00
C THR A 23 17.24 6.11 19.72
N LEU A 24 17.00 4.80 19.67
CA LEU A 24 16.31 4.15 18.55
C LEU A 24 14.82 4.47 18.55
N SER A 25 14.18 4.52 19.72
CA SER A 25 12.77 4.87 19.90
C SER A 25 12.48 6.32 19.51
N ASP A 26 13.33 7.26 19.92
CA ASP A 26 13.21 8.68 19.51
C ASP A 26 13.36 8.83 17.98
N ARG A 27 14.20 8.01 17.33
CA ARG A 27 14.33 8.00 15.86
C ARG A 27 13.14 7.39 15.12
N ILE A 28 12.33 6.56 15.79
CA ILE A 28 11.16 5.92 15.19
C ILE A 28 9.91 6.79 15.35
N GLN A 29 9.89 7.75 16.29
CA GLN A 29 8.68 8.46 16.68
C GLN A 29 8.46 9.83 16.00
N GLU A 30 9.46 10.46 15.35
CA GLU A 30 9.37 11.90 15.06
C GLU A 30 9.66 12.31 13.61
N ASP A 31 9.26 11.52 12.60
CA ASP A 31 9.20 12.05 11.24
C ASP A 31 7.93 11.59 10.49
N ASN A 32 6.96 12.51 10.46
CA ASN A 32 6.20 12.84 9.24
C ASN A 32 4.98 11.97 8.84
N PHE A 33 4.53 11.01 9.64
CA PHE A 33 3.31 10.28 9.27
C PHE A 33 2.02 10.97 9.72
N THR A 34 1.98 11.64 10.87
CA THR A 34 0.73 12.20 11.40
C THR A 34 0.38 13.56 10.78
N ASP A 35 1.36 14.44 10.56
CA ASP A 35 1.12 15.77 9.97
C ASP A 35 0.69 15.72 8.50
N LEU A 36 1.18 14.72 7.75
CA LEU A 36 0.77 14.51 6.35
C LEU A 36 -0.67 13.98 6.25
N PHE A 37 -1.16 13.27 7.27
CA PHE A 37 -2.56 12.83 7.34
C PHE A 37 -3.49 13.92 7.86
N LEU A 38 -3.04 14.75 8.81
CA LEU A 38 -3.86 15.80 9.41
C LEU A 38 -4.12 16.97 8.45
N SER A 39 -3.14 17.36 7.64
CA SER A 39 -3.34 18.37 6.58
C SER A 39 -4.38 17.96 5.54
N HIS A 40 -4.65 16.67 5.37
CA HIS A 40 -5.68 16.16 4.46
C HIS A 40 -7.08 16.07 5.10
N LEU A 41 -7.17 16.16 6.44
CA LEU A 41 -8.43 16.06 7.18
C LEU A 41 -9.11 17.42 7.43
N GLU A 42 -8.36 18.54 7.36
CA GLU A 42 -8.95 19.88 7.46
C GLU A 42 -9.78 20.27 6.23
N ASP A 43 -9.67 19.54 5.12
CA ASP A 43 -10.52 19.67 3.93
C ASP A 43 -11.69 18.67 3.91
N ALA A 44 -11.99 17.97 5.01
CA ALA A 44 -13.05 16.96 5.06
C ALA A 44 -14.50 17.52 4.96
N SER A 45 -14.67 18.83 4.79
CA SER A 45 -15.97 19.41 4.36
C SER A 45 -16.24 19.21 2.86
N GLN A 46 -15.19 18.91 2.08
CA GLN A 46 -15.26 18.31 0.76
C GLN A 46 -14.56 16.97 0.87
N SER A 47 -15.29 15.90 1.17
CA SER A 47 -14.75 14.54 1.15
C SER A 47 -14.18 14.24 -0.24
N HIS A 48 -12.91 14.55 -0.47
CA HIS A 48 -12.17 14.11 -1.63
C HIS A 48 -12.23 12.59 -1.59
N ILE A 49 -13.01 11.99 -2.49
CA ILE A 49 -13.10 10.53 -2.65
C ILE A 49 -11.76 10.10 -3.27
N THR A 50 -10.76 9.91 -2.41
CA THR A 50 -9.40 9.49 -2.76
C THR A 50 -9.28 7.97 -2.86
N SER A 51 -10.29 7.25 -2.38
CA SER A 51 -10.34 5.79 -2.39
C SER A 51 -11.51 5.29 -3.24
N CYS A 52 -11.23 4.27 -4.06
CA CYS A 52 -12.17 3.58 -4.91
C CYS A 52 -11.72 2.12 -5.00
N ASP A 53 -12.60 1.20 -4.63
CA ASP A 53 -12.41 -0.26 -4.74
C ASP A 53 -13.12 -0.86 -5.97
N PHE A 54 -13.78 -0.03 -6.78
CA PHE A 54 -14.47 -0.39 -8.03
C PHE A 54 -15.70 -1.30 -7.88
N GLU A 55 -16.16 -1.58 -6.66
CA GLU A 55 -17.41 -2.33 -6.45
C GLU A 55 -18.66 -1.48 -6.71
N LEU A 56 -18.48 -0.16 -6.74
CA LEU A 56 -19.50 0.83 -7.08
C LEU A 56 -18.92 1.90 -8.03
N PRO A 57 -19.76 2.68 -8.73
CA PRO A 57 -19.30 3.76 -9.59
C PRO A 57 -18.49 4.81 -8.82
N CYS A 58 -17.25 5.01 -9.26
CA CYS A 58 -16.34 5.99 -8.67
C CYS A 58 -16.35 7.31 -9.44
N HIS A 59 -15.89 8.38 -8.79
CA HIS A 59 -15.78 9.72 -9.40
C HIS A 59 -14.53 9.89 -10.29
N TRP A 60 -13.84 8.79 -10.62
CA TRP A 60 -12.64 8.81 -11.44
C TRP A 60 -13.02 8.85 -12.91
N THR A 61 -12.40 9.76 -13.66
CA THR A 61 -12.60 9.90 -15.11
C THR A 61 -11.33 9.55 -15.85
N LEU A 62 -11.45 8.77 -16.92
CA LEU A 62 -10.32 8.49 -17.82
C LEU A 62 -10.01 9.73 -18.66
N SER A 63 -8.78 10.22 -18.61
CA SER A 63 -8.29 11.23 -19.54
C SER A 63 -7.96 10.55 -20.86
N HIS A 64 -8.78 10.80 -21.88
CA HIS A 64 -8.60 10.24 -23.22
C HIS A 64 -7.38 10.88 -23.90
N ASN A 65 -6.23 10.18 -23.94
CA ASN A 65 -5.11 10.64 -24.76
C ASN A 65 -4.11 9.56 -25.25
N ASP A 66 -4.44 8.28 -25.17
CA ASP A 66 -3.62 7.27 -25.86
C ASP A 66 -4.50 6.19 -26.48
N SER A 67 -4.63 6.23 -27.80
CA SER A 67 -5.40 5.29 -28.63
C SER A 67 -4.87 3.85 -28.60
N GLN A 68 -3.87 3.57 -27.75
CA GLN A 68 -3.17 2.30 -27.65
C GLN A 68 -3.46 1.55 -26.35
N SER A 69 -4.12 2.19 -25.37
CA SER A 69 -4.31 1.63 -24.04
C SER A 69 -5.68 1.98 -23.48
N GLU A 70 -6.56 0.98 -23.38
CA GLU A 70 -7.91 1.13 -22.87
C GLU A 70 -7.99 0.58 -21.44
N TRP A 71 -8.21 1.47 -20.47
CA TRP A 71 -8.53 1.09 -19.09
C TRP A 71 -10.00 0.70 -18.99
N SER A 72 -10.30 -0.40 -18.30
CA SER A 72 -11.66 -0.89 -18.09
C SER A 72 -11.81 -1.50 -16.70
N VAL A 73 -13.01 -1.46 -16.12
CA VAL A 73 -13.32 -2.15 -14.86
C VAL A 73 -13.85 -3.54 -15.18
N VAL A 74 -13.25 -4.58 -14.60
CA VAL A 74 -13.56 -5.99 -14.90
C VAL A 74 -13.51 -6.84 -13.64
N ALA A 75 -14.21 -7.99 -13.66
CA ALA A 75 -14.03 -9.04 -12.65
C ALA A 75 -13.22 -10.22 -13.22
N PRO A 76 -12.46 -10.96 -12.38
CA PRO A 76 -11.74 -12.16 -12.80
C PRO A 76 -12.59 -13.18 -13.57
N GLN A 77 -13.86 -13.33 -13.17
CA GLN A 77 -14.81 -14.24 -13.80
C GLN A 77 -15.18 -13.87 -15.25
N ASP A 78 -14.98 -12.63 -15.67
CA ASP A 78 -15.25 -12.16 -17.03
C ASP A 78 -14.09 -12.48 -17.99
N LEU A 79 -12.90 -12.72 -17.42
CA LEU A 79 -11.66 -12.95 -18.15
C LEU A 79 -11.39 -14.44 -18.43
N LYS A 80 -12.41 -15.30 -18.37
CA LYS A 80 -12.31 -16.78 -18.50
C LYS A 80 -11.56 -17.29 -19.73
N ASN A 81 -11.53 -16.51 -20.81
CA ASN A 81 -10.86 -16.87 -22.06
C ASN A 81 -9.38 -16.44 -22.11
N MET A 82 -8.88 -15.76 -21.08
CA MET A 82 -7.50 -15.30 -21.01
C MET A 82 -6.58 -16.41 -20.49
N LYS A 83 -5.31 -16.38 -20.91
CA LYS A 83 -4.35 -17.44 -20.60
C LYS A 83 -4.18 -17.57 -19.08
N ALA A 84 -4.29 -18.78 -18.55
CA ALA A 84 -4.05 -19.04 -17.13
C ALA A 84 -2.68 -18.48 -16.70
N GLY A 85 -2.65 -17.73 -15.61
CA GLY A 85 -1.45 -17.08 -15.09
C GLY A 85 -1.14 -15.69 -15.66
N THR A 86 -1.91 -15.18 -16.63
CA THR A 86 -1.76 -13.79 -17.11
C THR A 86 -2.72 -12.80 -16.43
N MET A 87 -3.65 -13.29 -15.60
CA MET A 87 -4.64 -12.46 -14.91
C MET A 87 -4.82 -12.87 -13.44
N PRO A 88 -5.21 -11.91 -12.57
CA PRO A 88 -5.61 -12.21 -11.20
C PRO A 88 -6.80 -13.17 -11.16
N VAL A 89 -6.79 -14.08 -10.19
CA VAL A 89 -7.89 -15.03 -9.95
C VAL A 89 -8.98 -14.41 -9.06
N THR A 90 -8.60 -13.41 -8.27
CA THR A 90 -9.47 -12.70 -7.34
C THR A 90 -9.13 -11.22 -7.36
N ASP A 91 -10.12 -10.38 -7.13
CA ASP A 91 -9.88 -8.98 -6.79
C ASP A 91 -9.16 -8.86 -5.43
N HIS A 92 -8.35 -7.81 -5.28
CA HIS A 92 -7.56 -7.56 -4.08
C HIS A 92 -8.39 -6.95 -2.94
N SER A 93 -9.38 -6.11 -3.23
CA SER A 93 -10.17 -5.41 -2.22
C SER A 93 -11.10 -6.36 -1.47
N VAL A 94 -11.79 -7.25 -2.19
CA VAL A 94 -12.72 -8.23 -1.61
C VAL A 94 -12.12 -9.63 -1.46
N GLY A 95 -11.02 -9.94 -2.15
CA GLY A 95 -10.37 -11.25 -2.08
C GLY A 95 -11.15 -12.37 -2.78
N ARG A 96 -12.00 -12.01 -3.76
CA ARG A 96 -12.94 -12.93 -4.40
C ARG A 96 -13.01 -12.78 -5.93
N PRO A 97 -13.41 -13.82 -6.68
CA PRO A 97 -13.48 -13.77 -8.14
C PRO A 97 -14.64 -12.90 -8.68
N GLU A 98 -15.61 -12.54 -7.84
CA GLU A 98 -16.70 -11.62 -8.15
C GLU A 98 -16.36 -10.14 -7.98
N GLY A 99 -15.21 -9.82 -7.37
CA GLY A 99 -14.80 -8.42 -7.18
C GLY A 99 -14.22 -7.79 -8.43
N HIS A 100 -14.15 -6.47 -8.41
CA HIS A 100 -13.83 -5.64 -9.56
C HIS A 100 -12.50 -4.90 -9.40
N PHE A 101 -11.75 -4.81 -10.50
CA PHE A 101 -10.51 -4.06 -10.54
C PHE A 101 -10.32 -3.39 -11.90
N LEU A 102 -9.39 -2.44 -11.95
CA LEU A 102 -9.04 -1.72 -13.18
C LEU A 102 -8.01 -2.52 -14.00
N LEU A 103 -8.37 -2.88 -15.22
CA LEU A 103 -7.54 -3.58 -16.19
C LEU A 103 -7.08 -2.64 -17.30
N LEU A 104 -5.76 -2.60 -17.55
CA LEU A 104 -5.16 -1.95 -18.71
C LEU A 104 -5.01 -2.95 -19.85
N SER A 105 -5.73 -2.72 -20.96
CA SER A 105 -5.55 -3.48 -22.19
C SER A 105 -4.52 -2.79 -23.08
N SER A 106 -3.39 -3.44 -23.32
CA SER A 106 -2.36 -2.97 -24.25
C SER A 106 -2.69 -3.39 -25.69
N SER A 107 -2.61 -2.47 -26.64
CA SER A 107 -2.72 -2.80 -28.06
C SER A 107 -1.51 -3.64 -28.54
N PRO A 108 -1.68 -4.54 -29.54
CA PRO A 108 -0.57 -5.33 -30.09
C PRO A 108 0.61 -4.50 -30.62
N ALA A 109 0.39 -3.23 -30.94
CA ALA A 109 1.42 -2.31 -31.43
C ALA A 109 2.38 -1.80 -30.33
N GLY A 110 2.05 -2.03 -29.05
CA GLY A 110 2.89 -1.67 -27.90
C GLY A 110 3.78 -2.81 -27.38
N ARG A 111 3.87 -3.94 -28.11
CA ARG A 111 4.83 -5.00 -27.78
C ARG A 111 6.23 -4.53 -28.14
N CYS A 112 7.08 -4.33 -27.15
CA CYS A 112 8.51 -4.22 -27.38
C CYS A 112 8.99 -5.54 -28.03
N GLU A 113 9.40 -5.47 -29.31
CA GLU A 113 10.21 -6.51 -29.95
C GLU A 113 11.60 -6.60 -29.31
#